data_AF-A0A1D8GDY3-F1
#
_entry.id   AF-A0A1D8GDY3-F1
#
_cell.length_a   1.000
_cell.length_b   1.000
_cell.length_c   1.000
_cell.angle_alpha   90.00
_cell.angle_beta   90.00
_cell.angle_gamma   90.00
#
_symmetry.space_group_name_H-M   'P 1'
#
loop_
_entity.id
_entity.type
_entity.pdbx_description
1 polymer ?
#
loop_
_entity_poly.entity_id
_entity_poly.type
_entity_poly.pdbx_seq_one_letter_code
_entity_poly.pdbx_strand_id
1 'polypeptide(L)'
;MERINLAVENTLGETKGTAIERIVKQNFTGETSEVGMYLAMARLAQRQGYPEAAEVLKTMAWEEAEHAAHFAELNGMIQENIFDNIRQMLEGEVFANEEKLKAAAKAEELGLLAARDYFNESAKDEGRHARMLEGILNRYCR
;
A
#
# COMPACT_ATOMS: atom_id res chain seq x y z
N MET A 1 -30.42 6.28 10.41
CA MET A 1 -30.06 5.91 11.79
C MET A 1 -29.56 7.17 12.47
N GLU A 2 -30.06 7.52 13.65
CA GLU A 2 -29.45 8.61 14.42
C GLU A 2 -27.99 8.23 14.72
N ARG A 3 -27.06 9.19 14.61
CA ARG A 3 -25.67 8.95 14.98
C ARG A 3 -25.62 8.64 16.47
N ILE A 4 -24.86 7.60 16.82
CA ILE A 4 -24.50 7.34 18.21
C ILE A 4 -23.54 8.43 18.70
N ASN A 5 -23.69 8.86 19.95
CA ASN A 5 -22.78 9.81 20.57
C ASN A 5 -21.61 9.06 21.20
N LEU A 6 -20.39 9.34 20.76
CA LEU A 6 -19.16 8.74 21.26
C LEU A 6 -18.35 9.77 22.06
N ALA A 7 -17.59 9.31 23.06
CA ALA A 7 -16.79 10.18 23.91
C ALA A 7 -15.51 10.66 23.22
N VAL A 8 -14.91 9.82 22.36
CA VAL A 8 -13.71 10.13 21.58
C VAL A 8 -13.62 9.20 20.38
N GLU A 9 -13.12 9.71 19.25
CA GLU A 9 -12.81 8.97 18.02
C GLU A 9 -11.57 9.57 17.36
N ASN A 10 -10.90 8.79 16.50
CA ASN A 10 -9.84 9.32 15.65
C ASN A 10 -10.41 10.38 14.70
N THR A 11 -9.67 11.48 14.52
CA THR A 11 -10.03 12.52 13.56
C THR A 11 -9.20 12.35 12.29
N LEU A 12 -9.87 12.10 11.16
CA LEU A 12 -9.21 12.07 9.86
C LEU A 12 -8.77 13.49 9.46
N GLY A 13 -7.49 13.66 9.12
CA GLY A 13 -6.98 14.92 8.62
C GLY A 13 -6.72 15.98 9.66
N GLU A 14 -6.54 15.62 10.94
CA GLU A 14 -6.17 16.55 12.02
C GLU A 14 -4.97 17.45 11.65
N THR A 15 -4.01 16.91 10.89
CA THR A 15 -2.79 17.64 10.53
C THR A 15 -2.89 18.38 9.20
N LYS A 16 -4.00 18.23 8.46
CA LYS A 16 -4.20 18.86 7.16
C LYS A 16 -4.38 20.38 7.29
N GLY A 17 -3.67 21.13 6.47
CA GLY A 17 -3.60 22.59 6.49
C GLY A 17 -2.73 23.18 7.61
N THR A 18 -2.10 22.33 8.45
CA THR A 18 -1.26 22.78 9.56
C THR A 18 0.21 22.91 9.15
N ALA A 19 1.03 23.50 10.01
CA ALA A 19 2.47 23.61 9.80
C ALA A 19 3.19 22.24 9.73
N ILE A 20 2.57 21.17 10.22
CA ILE A 20 3.15 19.81 10.24
C ILE A 20 2.63 18.90 9.13
N GLU A 21 1.68 19.33 8.29
CA GLU A 21 1.10 18.50 7.20
C GLU A 21 2.19 17.85 6.34
N ARG A 22 3.19 18.64 5.94
CA ARG A 22 4.31 18.15 5.12
C ARG A 22 5.16 17.12 5.88
N ILE A 23 5.40 17.34 7.17
CA ILE A 23 6.20 16.45 8.01
C ILE A 23 5.48 15.10 8.15
N VAL A 24 4.18 15.13 8.41
CA VAL A 24 3.34 13.92 8.55
C VAL A 24 3.33 13.13 7.23
N LYS A 25 3.15 13.80 6.09
CA LYS A 25 3.22 13.16 4.77
C LYS A 25 4.59 12.54 4.48
N GLN A 26 5.67 13.18 4.92
CA GLN A 26 7.02 12.66 4.78
C GLN A 26 7.22 11.40 5.62
N ASN A 27 6.70 11.36 6.84
CA ASN A 27 6.74 10.15 7.65
C ASN A 27 5.96 9.02 6.98
N PHE A 28 4.71 9.24 6.51
CA PHE A 28 3.98 8.22 5.74
C PHE A 28 4.83 7.60 4.59
N THR A 29 5.56 8.44 3.86
CA THR A 29 6.43 7.98 2.76
C THR A 29 7.65 7.20 3.26
N GLY A 30 8.24 7.63 4.38
CA GLY A 30 9.35 6.93 5.05
C GLY A 30 8.92 5.54 5.52
N GLU A 31 7.87 5.49 6.35
CA GLU A 31 7.34 4.25 6.93
C GLU A 31 6.98 3.22 5.84
N THR A 32 6.26 3.64 4.79
CA THR A 32 5.91 2.76 3.66
C THR A 32 7.13 2.26 2.89
N SER A 33 8.21 3.05 2.82
CA SER A 33 9.47 2.61 2.22
C SER A 33 10.17 1.57 3.11
N GLU A 34 10.12 1.76 4.42
CA GLU A 34 10.72 0.86 5.39
C GLU A 34 10.05 -0.52 5.42
N VAL A 35 8.72 -0.60 5.24
CA VAL A 35 8.02 -1.89 5.04
C VAL A 35 8.69 -2.74 3.95
N GLY A 36 8.92 -2.14 2.77
CA GLY A 36 9.55 -2.83 1.64
C GLY A 36 11.00 -3.22 1.93
N MET A 37 11.75 -2.33 2.58
CA MET A 37 13.15 -2.55 2.94
C MET A 37 13.31 -3.68 3.97
N TYR A 38 12.50 -3.68 5.03
CA TYR A 38 12.54 -4.72 6.06
C TYR A 38 12.16 -6.09 5.49
N LEU A 39 11.15 -6.18 4.63
CA LEU A 39 10.80 -7.44 3.95
C LEU A 39 11.91 -7.92 3.00
N ALA A 40 12.58 -7.01 2.29
CA ALA A 40 13.72 -7.35 1.45
C ALA A 40 14.92 -7.86 2.28
N MET A 41 15.21 -7.20 3.40
CA MET A 41 16.25 -7.62 4.34
C MET A 41 15.91 -8.96 5.00
N ALA A 42 14.65 -9.21 5.35
CA ALA A 42 14.20 -10.50 5.89
C ALA A 42 14.49 -11.64 4.91
N ARG A 43 14.19 -11.45 3.61
CA ARG A 43 14.53 -12.42 2.55
C ARG A 43 16.04 -12.63 2.43
N LEU A 44 16.85 -11.58 2.63
CA LEU A 44 18.31 -11.69 2.64
C LEU A 44 18.81 -12.50 3.85
N ALA A 45 18.31 -12.21 5.05
CA ALA A 45 18.64 -12.92 6.28
C ALA A 45 18.33 -14.42 6.16
N GLN A 46 17.20 -14.79 5.57
CA GLN A 46 16.87 -16.19 5.28
C GLN A 46 17.91 -16.86 4.37
N ARG A 47 18.33 -16.20 3.27
CA ARG A 47 19.36 -16.73 2.35
C ARG A 47 20.72 -16.89 3.03
N GLN A 48 21.01 -16.08 4.04
CA GLN A 48 22.26 -16.13 4.80
C GLN A 48 22.20 -17.07 6.01
N GLY A 49 21.06 -17.72 6.27
CA GLY A 49 20.91 -18.69 7.35
C GLY A 49 20.60 -18.08 8.72
N TYR A 50 20.03 -16.87 8.77
CA TYR A 50 19.61 -16.20 10.01
C TYR A 50 18.08 -16.12 10.11
N PRO A 51 17.37 -17.23 10.36
CA PRO A 51 15.91 -17.27 10.36
C PRO A 51 15.29 -16.41 11.46
N GLU A 52 15.89 -16.33 12.65
CA GLU A 52 15.37 -15.52 13.76
C GLU A 52 15.43 -14.02 13.43
N ALA A 53 16.53 -13.57 12.81
CA ALA A 53 16.65 -12.20 12.35
C ALA A 53 15.61 -11.87 11.26
N ALA A 54 15.32 -12.82 10.37
CA ALA A 54 14.30 -12.64 9.34
C ALA A 54 12.90 -12.45 9.92
N GLU A 55 12.55 -13.18 10.99
CA GLU A 55 11.25 -13.01 11.66
C GLU A 55 11.15 -11.66 12.37
N VAL A 56 12.21 -11.21 13.06
CA VAL A 56 12.24 -9.86 13.67
C VAL A 56 12.03 -8.79 12.60
N LEU A 57 12.71 -8.88 11.46
CA LEU A 57 12.55 -7.91 10.37
C LEU A 57 11.13 -7.91 9.78
N LYS A 58 10.45 -9.06 9.70
CA LYS A 58 9.04 -9.10 9.29
C LYS A 58 8.12 -8.46 10.32
N THR A 59 8.38 -8.64 11.61
CA THR A 59 7.64 -7.96 12.68
C THR A 59 7.79 -6.46 12.55
N MET A 60 9.01 -5.95 12.40
CA MET A 60 9.27 -4.53 12.18
C MET A 60 8.53 -4.00 10.94
N ALA A 61 8.55 -4.74 9.82
CA ALA A 61 7.80 -4.34 8.62
C ALA A 61 6.29 -4.16 8.87
N TRP A 62 5.72 -4.90 9.83
CA TRP A 62 4.30 -4.75 10.19
C TRP A 62 4.07 -3.58 11.15
N GLU A 63 5.01 -3.31 12.05
CA GLU A 63 5.02 -2.12 12.90
C GLU A 63 5.11 -0.84 12.05
N GLU A 64 6.00 -0.78 11.05
CA GLU A 64 6.06 0.41 10.15
C GLU A 64 4.80 0.55 9.27
N ALA A 65 4.16 -0.57 8.91
CA ALA A 65 2.87 -0.51 8.21
C ALA A 65 1.77 0.11 9.10
N GLU A 66 1.80 -0.15 10.41
CA GLU A 66 0.91 0.49 11.39
C GLU A 66 1.23 1.98 11.55
N HIS A 67 2.52 2.35 11.64
CA HIS A 67 2.93 3.75 11.67
C HIS A 67 2.47 4.51 10.44
N ALA A 68 2.65 3.94 9.24
CA ALA A 68 2.16 4.51 7.99
C ALA A 68 0.64 4.72 8.02
N ALA A 69 -0.15 3.73 8.49
CA ALA A 69 -1.60 3.85 8.58
C ALA A 69 -2.02 5.04 9.46
N HIS A 70 -1.40 5.20 10.64
CA HIS A 70 -1.67 6.33 11.52
C HIS A 70 -1.34 7.69 10.87
N PHE A 71 -0.20 7.81 10.19
CA PHE A 71 0.14 9.05 9.48
C PHE A 71 -0.82 9.36 8.32
N ALA A 72 -1.33 8.32 7.64
CA ALA A 72 -2.34 8.48 6.59
C ALA A 72 -3.67 9.02 7.15
N GLU A 73 -4.11 8.50 8.30
CA GLU A 73 -5.29 9.00 9.02
C GLU A 73 -5.09 10.45 9.46
N LEU A 74 -3.99 10.75 10.17
CA LEU A 74 -3.66 12.08 10.67
C LEU A 74 -3.67 13.13 9.56
N ASN A 75 -3.17 12.78 8.38
CA ASN A 75 -3.07 13.70 7.25
C ASN A 75 -4.29 13.66 6.29
N GLY A 76 -5.30 12.83 6.57
CA GLY A 76 -6.52 12.75 5.78
C GLY A 76 -6.26 12.26 4.36
N MET A 77 -5.42 11.25 4.22
CA MET A 77 -5.06 10.64 2.92
C MET A 77 -6.12 9.67 2.40
N ILE A 78 -7.11 9.35 3.24
CA ILE A 78 -8.29 8.56 2.91
C ILE A 78 -9.55 9.43 3.02
N GLN A 79 -10.60 9.05 2.30
CA GLN A 79 -11.91 9.70 2.32
C GLN A 79 -12.80 9.09 3.41
N GLU A 80 -13.80 9.83 3.90
CA GLU A 80 -14.73 9.33 4.94
C GLU A 80 -15.59 8.15 4.46
N ASN A 81 -15.92 8.12 3.17
CA ASN A 81 -16.66 7.02 2.57
C ASN A 81 -15.70 5.97 2.03
N ILE A 82 -15.73 4.78 2.63
CA ILE A 82 -14.88 3.66 2.23
C ILE A 82 -15.06 3.28 0.75
N PHE A 83 -16.26 3.40 0.19
CA PHE A 83 -16.49 3.06 -1.22
C PHE A 83 -15.84 4.04 -2.18
N ASP A 84 -15.66 5.30 -1.79
CA ASP A 84 -14.95 6.28 -2.63
C ASP A 84 -13.44 5.98 -2.65
N ASN A 85 -12.86 5.59 -1.51
CA ASN A 85 -11.49 5.06 -1.45
C ASN A 85 -11.33 3.79 -2.31
N ILE A 86 -12.27 2.83 -2.21
CA ILE A 86 -12.21 1.59 -2.99
C ILE A 86 -12.27 1.86 -4.51
N ARG A 87 -13.09 2.83 -4.95
CA ARG A 87 -13.12 3.25 -6.37
C ARG A 87 -11.78 3.85 -6.80
N GLN A 88 -11.22 4.73 -5.98
CA GLN A 88 -9.90 5.32 -6.26
C GLN A 88 -8.80 4.26 -6.35
N MET A 89 -8.81 3.28 -5.44
CA MET A 89 -7.85 2.17 -5.49
C MET A 89 -8.07 1.28 -6.71
N LEU A 90 -9.32 1.01 -7.10
CA LEU A 90 -9.63 0.24 -8.31
C LEU A 90 -9.05 0.90 -9.58
N GLU A 91 -9.23 2.22 -9.72
CA GLU A 91 -8.62 2.98 -10.82
C GLU A 91 -7.09 2.86 -10.80
N GLY A 92 -6.49 2.94 -9.61
CA GLY A 92 -5.06 2.73 -9.40
C GLY A 92 -4.58 1.34 -9.82
N GLU A 93 -5.31 0.28 -9.46
CA GLU A 93 -4.97 -1.10 -9.83
C GLU A 93 -5.07 -1.33 -11.35
N VAL A 94 -6.09 -0.77 -12.01
CA VAL A 94 -6.23 -0.84 -13.48
C VAL A 94 -5.07 -0.12 -14.17
N PHE A 95 -4.70 1.07 -13.70
CA PHE A 95 -3.56 1.80 -14.21
C PHE A 95 -2.24 1.04 -13.99
N ALA A 96 -2.02 0.52 -12.78
CA ALA A 96 -0.82 -0.24 -12.43
C ALA A 96 -0.69 -1.54 -13.24
N ASN A 97 -1.80 -2.22 -13.54
CA ASN A 97 -1.83 -3.39 -14.42
C ASN A 97 -1.24 -3.08 -15.80
N GLU A 98 -1.69 -1.99 -16.43
CA GLU A 98 -1.19 -1.56 -17.74
C GLU A 98 0.26 -1.10 -17.70
N GLU A 99 0.63 -0.28 -16.70
CA GLU A 99 2.00 0.23 -16.56
C GLU A 99 3.00 -0.89 -16.31
N LYS A 100 2.66 -1.90 -15.50
CA LYS A 100 3.54 -3.06 -15.27
C LYS A 100 3.72 -3.91 -16.52
N LEU A 101 2.69 -4.06 -17.36
CA LEU A 101 2.83 -4.73 -18.66
C LEU A 101 3.79 -3.97 -19.59
N LYS A 102 3.70 -2.63 -19.64
CA LYS A 102 4.64 -1.80 -20.41
C LYS A 102 6.06 -1.91 -19.85
N ALA A 103 6.21 -1.91 -18.52
CA ALA A 103 7.50 -2.08 -17.87
C ALA A 103 8.12 -3.46 -18.16
N ALA A 104 7.31 -4.52 -18.23
CA ALA A 104 7.77 -5.84 -18.63
C ALA A 104 8.32 -5.84 -20.06
N ALA A 105 7.61 -5.23 -21.02
CA ALA A 105 8.10 -5.08 -22.38
C ALA A 105 9.42 -4.29 -22.43
N LYS A 106 9.54 -3.22 -21.63
CA LYS A 106 10.79 -2.46 -21.54
C LYS A 106 11.95 -3.27 -20.95
N ALA A 107 11.67 -4.07 -19.92
CA ALA A 107 12.67 -4.96 -19.33
C ALA A 107 13.12 -6.03 -20.34
N GLU A 108 12.24 -6.51 -21.21
CA GLU A 108 12.57 -7.42 -22.29
C GLU A 108 13.50 -6.79 -23.34
N GLU A 109 13.22 -5.56 -23.78
CA GLU A 109 14.10 -4.81 -24.69
C GLU A 109 15.52 -4.64 -24.13
N LEU A 110 15.64 -4.50 -22.81
CA LEU A 110 16.91 -4.35 -22.09
C LEU A 110 17.58 -5.69 -21.74
N GLY A 111 16.96 -6.83 -22.04
CA GLY A 111 17.46 -8.16 -21.70
C GLY A 111 17.41 -8.50 -20.19
N LEU A 112 16.61 -7.77 -19.40
CA LEU A 112 16.48 -7.94 -17.95
C LEU A 112 15.40 -8.97 -17.61
N LEU A 113 15.68 -10.25 -17.88
CA LEU A 113 14.68 -11.33 -17.84
C LEU A 113 13.96 -11.47 -16.48
N ALA A 114 14.68 -11.44 -15.36
CA ALA A 114 14.06 -11.56 -14.03
C ALA A 114 13.10 -10.39 -13.73
N ALA A 115 13.46 -9.17 -14.16
CA ALA A 115 12.60 -8.00 -14.00
C ALA A 115 11.37 -8.10 -14.92
N ARG A 116 11.56 -8.50 -16.19
CA ARG A 116 10.47 -8.76 -17.12
C ARG A 116 9.47 -9.76 -16.53
N ASP A 117 9.96 -10.88 -16.03
CA ASP A 117 9.11 -11.96 -15.51
C ASP A 117 8.32 -11.49 -14.29
N TYR A 118 8.96 -10.79 -13.35
CA TYR A 118 8.28 -10.26 -12.19
C TYR A 118 7.29 -9.14 -12.53
N PHE A 119 7.59 -8.26 -13.49
CA PHE A 119 6.62 -7.26 -13.96
C PHE A 119 5.39 -7.92 -14.60
N ASN A 120 5.58 -8.99 -15.37
CA ASN A 120 4.46 -9.76 -15.93
C ASN A 120 3.61 -10.46 -14.85
N GLU A 121 4.25 -11.04 -13.84
CA GLU A 121 3.56 -11.65 -12.69
C GLU A 121 2.79 -10.59 -11.90
N SER A 122 3.47 -9.50 -11.54
CA SER A 122 2.89 -8.42 -10.77
C SER A 122 1.77 -7.69 -11.53
N ALA A 123 1.82 -7.61 -12.87
CA ALA A 123 0.68 -7.14 -13.65
C ALA A 123 -0.56 -8.03 -13.45
N LYS A 124 -0.41 -9.37 -13.45
CA LYS A 124 -1.53 -10.28 -13.18
C LYS A 124 -2.07 -10.12 -11.76
N ASP A 125 -1.20 -9.83 -10.79
CA ASP A 125 -1.60 -9.52 -9.42
C ASP A 125 -2.48 -8.27 -9.36
N GLU A 126 -2.13 -7.16 -10.03
CA GLU A 126 -2.99 -5.97 -10.05
C GLU A 126 -4.32 -6.24 -10.75
N GLY A 127 -4.33 -7.10 -11.77
CA GLY A 127 -5.56 -7.59 -12.38
C GLY A 127 -6.45 -8.35 -11.38
N ARG A 128 -5.85 -9.16 -10.50
CA ARG A 128 -6.57 -9.85 -9.41
C ARG A 128 -7.07 -8.85 -8.36
N HIS A 129 -6.25 -7.90 -7.95
CA HIS A 129 -6.62 -6.85 -6.98
C HIS A 129 -7.77 -5.99 -7.49
N ALA A 130 -7.72 -5.56 -8.75
CA ALA A 130 -8.81 -4.84 -9.41
C ALA A 130 -10.13 -5.63 -9.35
N ARG A 131 -10.12 -6.94 -9.65
CA ARG A 131 -11.32 -7.78 -9.54
C ARG A 131 -11.83 -7.93 -8.10
N MET A 132 -10.94 -7.95 -7.11
CA MET A 132 -11.34 -7.98 -5.70
C MET A 132 -12.08 -6.70 -5.32
N LEU A 133 -11.53 -5.53 -5.67
CA LEU A 133 -12.14 -4.22 -5.40
C LEU A 133 -13.46 -4.02 -6.15
N GLU A 134 -13.49 -4.36 -7.45
CA GLU A 134 -14.71 -4.38 -8.27
C GLU A 134 -15.78 -5.28 -7.65
N GLY A 135 -15.39 -6.45 -7.14
CA GLY A 135 -16.29 -7.37 -6.45
C GLY A 135 -16.92 -6.77 -5.20
N ILE A 136 -16.16 -6.01 -4.41
CA ILE A 136 -16.69 -5.30 -3.22
C ILE A 136 -17.72 -4.25 -3.65
N LEU A 137 -17.39 -3.39 -4.62
CA LEU A 137 -18.31 -2.36 -5.11
C LEU A 137 -19.60 -2.96 -5.68
N ASN A 138 -19.48 -4.02 -6.47
CA ASN A 138 -20.62 -4.74 -7.00
C ASN A 138 -21.53 -5.35 -5.93
N ARG A 139 -20.98 -5.69 -4.75
CA ARG A 139 -21.78 -6.28 -3.67
C ARG A 139 -22.57 -5.24 -2.89
N TYR A 140 -22.02 -4.04 -2.71
CA TYR A 140 -22.54 -3.06 -1.75
C TYR A 140 -23.03 -1.73 -2.38
N CYS A 141 -22.71 -1.46 -3.64
CA CYS A 141 -23.05 -0.22 -4.33
C CYS A 141 -23.94 -0.41 -5.57
N ARG A 142 -24.58 -1.59 -5.71
CA ARG A 142 -25.57 -1.85 -6.78
C ARG A 142 -26.92 -1.20 -6.49
#